data_AF-A0A9X1KCR3-F1
#
_entry.id   AF-A0A9X1KCR3-F1
#
_cell.length_a   1.000
_cell.length_b   1.000
_cell.length_c   1.000
_cell.angle_alpha   90.00
_cell.angle_beta   90.00
_cell.angle_gamma   90.00
#
_symmetry.space_group_name_H-M   'P 1'
#
loop_
_entity.id
_entity.type
_entity.pdbx_description
1 polymer ?
#
loop_
_entity_poly.entity_id
_entity_poly.type
_entity_poly.pdbx_seq_one_letter_code
_entity_poly.pdbx_strand_id
1 'polypeptide(L)'
;MFFVRKNTVITSLSLSIALFLTSCNETKVSQCQRLIKVVNQGTSLIDNNKGKQVTTSLQLSRDLQTVTKSIQELKLADPKLQEFQSNFAKVFDNLSQGFSTAAKALSTAKTSEASSDGRQKIQKARTDIDSTLTVAATTAGKQSDTFGNQLNEYCSQ
;
A
#
# COMPACT_ATOMS: atom_id res chain seq x y z
N MET A 1 -30.70 -31.44 -76.77
CA MET A 1 -31.21 -31.75 -75.42
C MET A 1 -30.56 -30.76 -74.45
N PHE A 2 -31.37 -29.86 -73.85
CA PHE A 2 -31.18 -29.03 -72.64
C PHE A 2 -29.81 -28.36 -72.33
N PHE A 3 -29.67 -27.12 -71.83
CA PHE A 3 -30.45 -25.87 -71.76
C PHE A 3 -29.55 -24.88 -70.94
N VAL A 4 -29.65 -23.58 -71.23
CA VAL A 4 -29.39 -22.42 -70.32
C VAL A 4 -27.96 -22.04 -69.87
N ARG A 5 -27.59 -20.83 -70.32
CA ARG A 5 -26.58 -19.87 -69.84
C ARG A 5 -26.96 -19.23 -68.49
N LYS A 6 -26.03 -18.99 -67.56
CA LYS A 6 -26.05 -17.79 -66.66
C LYS A 6 -24.82 -17.67 -65.75
N ASN A 7 -24.23 -16.48 -65.76
CA ASN A 7 -23.22 -16.00 -64.80
C ASN A 7 -23.72 -16.13 -63.35
N THR A 8 -22.84 -16.47 -62.42
CA THR A 8 -23.06 -16.13 -61.01
C THR A 8 -21.73 -15.71 -60.39
N VAL A 9 -21.65 -14.42 -60.12
CA VAL A 9 -20.59 -13.75 -59.36
C VAL A 9 -20.54 -14.37 -57.97
N ILE A 10 -19.41 -14.99 -57.61
CA ILE A 10 -19.18 -15.46 -56.25
C ILE A 10 -18.68 -14.25 -55.44
N THR A 11 -19.62 -13.54 -54.82
CA THR A 11 -19.29 -12.47 -53.88
C THR A 11 -18.67 -13.08 -52.64
N SER A 12 -17.40 -12.77 -52.39
CA SER A 12 -16.71 -13.04 -51.12
C SER A 12 -17.50 -12.41 -49.97
N LEU A 13 -18.19 -13.23 -49.19
CA LEU A 13 -18.87 -12.82 -47.97
C LEU A 13 -17.82 -12.60 -46.88
N SER A 14 -17.26 -11.40 -46.79
CA SER A 14 -16.38 -11.00 -45.70
C SER A 14 -17.19 -10.92 -44.41
N LEU A 15 -17.18 -12.03 -43.65
CA LEU A 15 -17.72 -12.08 -42.30
C LEU A 15 -16.72 -11.39 -41.35
N SER A 16 -16.77 -10.07 -41.31
CA SER A 16 -16.03 -9.28 -40.32
C SER A 16 -16.66 -9.51 -38.95
N ILE A 17 -16.15 -10.48 -38.21
CA ILE A 17 -16.43 -10.65 -36.79
C ILE A 17 -15.81 -9.44 -36.09
N ALA A 18 -16.63 -8.42 -35.83
CA ALA A 18 -16.28 -7.37 -34.89
C ALA A 18 -16.18 -8.03 -33.51
N LEU A 19 -14.95 -8.40 -33.12
CA LEU A 19 -14.61 -8.71 -31.74
C LEU A 19 -14.93 -7.48 -30.92
N PHE A 20 -16.12 -7.44 -30.32
CA PHE A 20 -16.40 -6.53 -29.21
C PHE A 20 -15.44 -6.93 -28.09
N LEU A 21 -14.28 -6.28 -28.06
CA LEU A 21 -13.48 -6.15 -26.86
C LEU A 21 -14.35 -5.37 -25.86
N THR A 22 -15.26 -6.07 -25.19
CA THR A 22 -15.80 -5.56 -23.94
C THR A 22 -14.59 -5.48 -23.03
N SER A 23 -14.03 -4.27 -22.89
CA SER A 23 -13.12 -4.01 -21.81
C SER A 23 -13.90 -4.36 -20.54
N CYS A 24 -13.47 -5.41 -19.84
CA CYS A 24 -13.95 -5.64 -18.49
C CYS A 24 -13.59 -4.38 -17.69
N ASN A 25 -14.54 -3.45 -17.59
CA ASN A 25 -14.36 -2.29 -16.73
C ASN A 25 -14.30 -2.84 -15.30
N GLU A 26 -13.17 -2.67 -14.64
CA GLU A 26 -12.92 -3.25 -13.33
C GLU A 26 -13.95 -2.70 -12.33
N THR A 27 -14.69 -3.59 -11.66
CA THR A 27 -15.78 -3.16 -10.77
C THR A 27 -15.22 -2.48 -9.53
N LYS A 28 -15.97 -1.54 -8.96
CA LYS A 28 -15.66 -0.91 -7.66
C LYS A 28 -15.31 -1.96 -6.60
N VAL A 29 -16.08 -3.05 -6.54
CA VAL A 29 -15.88 -4.15 -5.58
C VAL A 29 -14.50 -4.79 -5.73
N SER A 30 -14.08 -5.11 -6.96
CA SER A 30 -12.76 -5.71 -7.20
C SER A 30 -11.61 -4.75 -6.87
N GLN A 31 -11.77 -3.46 -7.14
CA GLN A 31 -10.80 -2.42 -6.76
C GLN A 31 -10.70 -2.27 -5.23
N CYS A 32 -11.85 -2.26 -4.53
CA CYS A 32 -11.94 -2.26 -3.08
C CYS A 32 -11.20 -3.44 -2.45
N GLN A 33 -11.46 -4.66 -2.92
CA GLN A 33 -10.83 -5.88 -2.41
C GLN A 33 -9.30 -5.82 -2.53
N ARG A 34 -8.78 -5.33 -3.65
CA ARG A 34 -7.33 -5.15 -3.86
C ARG A 34 -6.74 -4.15 -2.88
N LEU A 35 -7.36 -2.98 -2.71
CA LEU A 35 -6.85 -1.96 -1.79
C LEU A 35 -6.89 -2.46 -0.34
N ILE A 36 -8.03 -3.00 0.11
CA ILE A 36 -8.21 -3.57 1.45
C ILE A 36 -7.18 -4.66 1.73
N LYS A 37 -6.91 -5.54 0.75
CA LYS A 37 -5.92 -6.61 0.91
C LYS A 37 -4.54 -6.06 1.27
N VAL A 38 -4.05 -5.06 0.54
CA VAL A 38 -2.70 -4.50 0.78
C VAL A 38 -2.68 -3.66 2.07
N VAL A 39 -3.75 -2.91 2.36
CA VAL A 39 -3.88 -2.18 3.63
C VAL A 39 -3.82 -3.14 4.82
N ASN A 40 -4.57 -4.25 4.77
CA ASN A 40 -4.57 -5.24 5.84
C ASN A 40 -3.22 -5.93 6.03
N GLN A 41 -2.41 -6.08 4.96
CA GLN A 41 -1.03 -6.55 5.10
C GLN A 41 -0.19 -5.57 5.95
N GLY A 42 -0.30 -4.26 5.67
CA GLY A 42 0.36 -3.22 6.47
C GLY A 42 -0.09 -3.22 7.93
N THR A 43 -1.40 -3.28 8.17
CA THR A 43 -1.96 -3.34 9.53
C THR A 43 -1.50 -4.58 10.29
N SER A 44 -1.51 -5.76 9.63
CA SER A 44 -1.06 -7.01 10.23
C SER A 44 0.44 -6.96 10.59
N LEU A 45 1.28 -6.35 9.76
CA LEU A 45 2.69 -6.14 10.09
C LEU A 45 2.86 -5.31 11.35
N ILE A 46 2.07 -4.26 11.54
CA ILE A 46 2.14 -3.43 12.75
C ILE A 46 1.69 -4.25 13.96
N ASP A 47 0.53 -4.91 13.88
CA ASP A 47 -0.03 -5.69 14.98
C ASP A 47 0.89 -6.81 15.43
N ASN A 48 1.46 -7.56 14.48
CA ASN A 48 2.39 -8.65 14.75
C ASN A 48 3.72 -8.17 15.34
N ASN A 49 4.03 -6.88 15.27
CA ASN A 49 5.27 -6.30 15.77
C ASN A 49 5.08 -5.34 16.95
N LYS A 50 3.85 -5.17 17.44
CA LYS A 50 3.56 -4.46 18.69
C LYS A 50 4.36 -5.07 19.84
N GLY A 51 5.05 -4.21 20.61
CA GLY A 51 5.82 -4.62 21.79
C GLY A 51 7.08 -5.44 21.51
N LYS A 52 7.46 -5.64 20.24
CA LYS A 52 8.68 -6.37 19.88
C LYS A 52 9.93 -5.49 19.96
N GLN A 53 11.09 -6.15 20.06
CA GLN A 53 12.40 -5.51 20.14
C GLN A 53 12.68 -4.60 18.94
N VAL A 54 13.51 -3.58 19.15
CA VAL A 54 13.83 -2.54 18.16
C VAL A 54 14.58 -3.07 16.92
N THR A 55 15.30 -4.19 17.00
CA THR A 55 15.84 -4.85 15.79
C THR A 55 14.74 -5.23 14.81
N THR A 56 13.58 -5.61 15.34
CA THR A 56 12.35 -5.84 14.58
C THR A 56 11.79 -4.55 13.99
N SER A 57 12.06 -3.38 14.57
CA SER A 57 11.63 -2.08 14.05
C SER A 57 12.31 -1.71 12.73
N LEU A 58 13.59 -2.06 12.53
CA LEU A 58 14.26 -1.80 11.24
C LEU A 58 13.64 -2.64 10.11
N GLN A 59 13.36 -3.92 10.40
CA GLN A 59 12.69 -4.78 9.43
C GLN A 59 11.27 -4.30 9.17
N LEU A 60 10.51 -3.98 10.22
CA LEU A 60 9.16 -3.42 10.10
C LEU A 60 9.14 -2.14 9.26
N SER A 61 10.12 -1.25 9.42
CA SER A 61 10.25 -0.05 8.56
C SER A 61 10.33 -0.44 7.07
N ARG A 62 11.18 -1.41 6.73
CA ARG A 62 11.32 -1.89 5.33
C ARG A 62 10.07 -2.58 4.82
N ASP A 63 9.42 -3.38 5.65
CA ASP A 63 8.20 -4.09 5.28
C ASP A 63 7.05 -3.10 5.04
N LEU A 64 6.92 -2.07 5.89
CA LEU A 64 5.96 -0.98 5.70
C LEU A 64 6.26 -0.15 4.45
N GLN A 65 7.54 0.10 4.14
CA GLN A 65 7.89 0.75 2.87
C GLN A 65 7.47 -0.09 1.66
N THR A 66 7.60 -1.42 1.76
CA THR A 66 7.14 -2.35 0.72
C THR A 66 5.62 -2.28 0.56
N VAL A 67 4.87 -2.20 1.66
CA VAL A 67 3.42 -1.99 1.63
C VAL A 67 3.08 -0.64 1.00
N THR A 68 3.75 0.45 1.38
CA THR A 68 3.55 1.79 0.76
C THR A 68 3.69 1.72 -0.76
N LYS A 69 4.76 1.10 -1.27
CA LYS A 69 4.97 0.92 -2.71
C LYS A 69 3.88 0.07 -3.35
N SER A 70 3.53 -1.04 -2.71
CA SER A 70 2.47 -1.94 -3.18
C SER A 70 1.13 -1.21 -3.29
N ILE A 71 0.82 -0.31 -2.35
CA ILE A 71 -0.37 0.55 -2.40
C ILE A 71 -0.26 1.52 -3.57
N GLN A 72 0.86 2.23 -3.71
CA GLN A 72 1.07 3.22 -4.79
C GLN A 72 1.00 2.60 -6.20
N GLU A 73 1.42 1.35 -6.34
CA GLU A 73 1.42 0.63 -7.63
C GLU A 73 0.04 0.07 -8.00
N LEU A 74 -0.94 0.10 -7.10
CA LEU A 74 -2.32 -0.28 -7.44
C LEU A 74 -2.89 0.67 -8.50
N LYS A 75 -3.26 0.11 -9.65
CA LYS A 75 -3.96 0.85 -10.69
C LYS A 75 -5.45 0.88 -10.39
N LEU A 76 -5.88 1.84 -9.58
CA LEU A 76 -7.30 2.05 -9.26
C LEU A 76 -7.87 3.09 -10.24
N ALA A 77 -9.07 2.82 -10.75
CA ALA A 77 -9.79 3.71 -11.65
C ALA A 77 -10.82 4.58 -10.91
N ASP A 78 -11.34 4.09 -9.79
CA ASP A 78 -12.29 4.84 -8.96
C ASP A 78 -11.59 6.01 -8.24
N PRO A 79 -12.04 7.27 -8.43
CA PRO A 79 -11.39 8.43 -7.84
C PRO A 79 -11.35 8.43 -6.31
N LYS A 80 -12.39 7.90 -5.66
CA LYS A 80 -12.43 7.84 -4.20
C LYS A 80 -11.48 6.79 -3.67
N LEU A 81 -11.34 5.66 -4.39
CA LEU A 81 -10.33 4.65 -4.06
C LEU A 81 -8.90 5.14 -4.28
N GLN A 82 -8.63 6.00 -5.28
CA GLN A 82 -7.33 6.65 -5.46
C GLN A 82 -6.99 7.61 -4.31
N GLU A 83 -7.99 8.29 -3.75
CA GLU A 83 -7.83 9.12 -2.56
C GLU A 83 -7.45 8.25 -1.35
N PHE A 84 -8.20 7.17 -1.09
CA PHE A 84 -7.87 6.23 -0.01
C PHE A 84 -6.48 5.61 -0.20
N GLN A 85 -6.13 5.18 -1.42
CA GLN A 85 -4.80 4.70 -1.77
C GLN A 85 -3.71 5.68 -1.36
N SER A 86 -3.87 6.97 -1.75
CA SER A 86 -2.91 8.02 -1.42
C SER A 86 -2.81 8.26 0.10
N ASN A 87 -3.93 8.22 0.80
CA ASN A 87 -3.99 8.41 2.24
C ASN A 87 -3.31 7.26 3.00
N PHE A 88 -3.59 6.00 2.65
CA PHE A 88 -2.94 4.84 3.26
C PHE A 88 -1.46 4.76 2.93
N ALA A 89 -1.06 5.10 1.70
CA ALA A 89 0.37 5.17 1.33
C ALA A 89 1.11 6.16 2.25
N LYS A 90 0.54 7.34 2.52
CA LYS A 90 1.12 8.32 3.45
C LYS A 90 1.19 7.79 4.89
N VAL A 91 0.14 7.11 5.37
CA VAL A 91 0.11 6.53 6.72
C VAL A 91 1.24 5.52 6.90
N PHE A 92 1.39 4.56 5.99
CA PHE A 92 2.42 3.53 6.10
C PHE A 92 3.83 4.08 5.83
N ASP A 93 3.98 5.08 4.97
CA ASP A 93 5.26 5.77 4.75
C ASP A 93 5.72 6.52 6.01
N ASN A 94 4.83 7.27 6.65
CA ASN A 94 5.14 7.96 7.91
C ASN A 94 5.54 6.98 9.01
N LEU A 95 4.85 5.84 9.12
CA LEU A 95 5.22 4.78 10.05
C LEU A 95 6.58 4.18 9.72
N SER A 96 6.82 3.86 8.44
CA SER A 96 8.11 3.36 7.95
C SER A 96 9.25 4.30 8.35
N GLN A 97 9.09 5.61 8.12
CA GLN A 97 10.08 6.62 8.48
C GLN A 97 10.29 6.73 9.99
N GLY A 98 9.20 6.67 10.78
CA GLY A 98 9.27 6.68 12.24
C GLY A 98 10.07 5.51 12.79
N PHE A 99 9.78 4.29 12.32
CA PHE A 99 10.53 3.09 12.71
C PHE A 99 11.99 3.12 12.23
N SER A 100 12.26 3.64 11.04
CA SER A 100 13.63 3.82 10.51
C SER A 100 14.44 4.75 11.41
N THR A 101 13.86 5.87 11.81
CA THR A 101 14.49 6.87 12.67
C THR A 101 14.79 6.31 14.05
N ALA A 102 13.82 5.61 14.66
CA ALA A 102 14.01 4.93 15.93
C ALA A 102 15.12 3.87 15.87
N ALA A 103 15.16 3.06 14.80
CA ALA A 103 16.21 2.05 14.62
C ALA A 103 17.61 2.67 14.47
N LYS A 104 17.74 3.80 13.75
CA LYS A 104 18.99 4.54 13.63
C LYS A 104 19.44 5.12 14.97
N ALA A 105 18.52 5.75 15.70
CA ALA A 105 18.80 6.29 17.04
C ALA A 105 19.30 5.19 17.99
N LEU A 106 18.67 4.01 17.97
CA LEU A 106 19.16 2.89 18.77
C LEU A 106 20.55 2.42 18.33
N SER A 107 20.80 2.36 17.03
CA SER A 107 22.11 1.96 16.50
C SER A 107 23.21 2.89 17.03
N THR A 108 22.97 4.21 17.00
CA THR A 108 23.85 5.22 17.60
C THR A 108 24.06 4.98 19.10
N ALA A 109 23.00 4.67 19.84
CA ALA A 109 23.12 4.35 21.28
C ALA A 109 23.97 3.10 21.52
N LYS A 110 23.83 2.06 20.70
CA LYS A 110 24.58 0.79 20.83
C LYS A 110 26.07 0.95 20.56
N THR A 111 26.46 1.85 19.66
CA THR A 111 27.86 2.10 19.29
C THR A 111 28.49 3.24 20.09
N SER A 112 27.77 3.83 21.04
CA SER A 112 28.29 4.94 21.84
C SER A 112 29.25 4.44 22.92
N GLU A 113 30.38 5.11 23.06
CA GLU A 113 31.41 4.78 24.06
C GLU A 113 30.94 5.09 25.50
N ALA A 114 31.61 4.48 26.48
CA ALA A 114 31.37 4.74 27.90
C ALA A 114 32.02 6.07 28.34
N SER A 115 31.59 7.18 27.76
CA SER A 115 32.06 8.55 28.03
C SER A 115 30.90 9.50 28.36
N SER A 116 31.20 10.73 28.80
CA SER A 116 30.18 11.77 29.01
C SER A 116 29.39 12.02 27.73
N ASP A 117 30.08 12.18 26.61
CA ASP A 117 29.47 12.40 25.29
C ASP A 117 28.66 11.19 24.83
N GLY A 118 29.16 9.97 25.08
CA GLY A 118 28.43 8.75 24.80
C GLY A 118 27.12 8.64 25.60
N ARG A 119 27.13 9.03 26.88
CA ARG A 119 25.91 9.10 27.71
C ARG A 119 24.90 10.11 27.17
N GLN A 120 25.36 11.28 26.71
CA GLN A 120 24.48 12.27 26.07
C GLN A 120 23.87 11.73 24.78
N LYS A 121 24.65 11.05 23.92
CA LYS A 121 24.15 10.39 22.70
C LYS A 121 23.09 9.33 23.02
N ILE A 122 23.31 8.51 24.06
CA ILE A 122 22.35 7.51 24.51
C ILE A 122 21.05 8.16 25.02
N GLN A 123 21.14 9.22 25.82
CA GLN A 123 19.95 9.94 26.31
C GLN A 123 19.15 10.55 25.15
N LYS A 124 19.85 11.24 24.23
CA LYS A 124 19.22 11.79 23.03
C LYS A 124 18.53 10.70 22.20
N ALA A 125 19.20 9.57 21.98
CA ALA A 125 18.63 8.45 21.25
C ALA A 125 17.35 7.90 21.92
N ARG A 126 17.31 7.79 23.25
CA ARG A 126 16.09 7.39 23.98
C ARG A 126 14.95 8.38 23.75
N THR A 127 15.20 9.67 23.91
CA THR A 127 14.21 10.71 23.66
C THR A 127 13.71 10.70 22.21
N ASP A 128 14.61 10.56 21.25
CA ASP A 128 14.28 10.53 19.83
C ASP A 128 13.43 9.28 19.49
N ILE A 129 13.74 8.11 20.08
CA ILE A 129 12.95 6.88 19.94
C ILE A 129 11.55 7.06 20.52
N ASP A 130 11.44 7.49 21.77
CA ASP A 130 10.14 7.62 22.46
C ASP A 130 9.25 8.63 21.76
N SER A 131 9.79 9.81 21.42
CA SER A 131 9.05 10.87 20.73
C SER A 131 8.58 10.40 19.35
N THR A 132 9.48 9.85 18.54
CA THR A 132 9.16 9.45 17.17
C THR A 132 8.15 8.31 17.12
N LEU A 133 8.35 7.27 17.93
CA LEU A 133 7.44 6.12 17.94
C LEU A 133 6.08 6.48 18.53
N THR A 134 6.03 7.32 19.57
CA THR A 134 4.75 7.77 20.15
C THR A 134 3.96 8.61 19.17
N VAL A 135 4.60 9.58 18.50
CA VAL A 135 3.96 10.43 17.50
C VAL A 135 3.50 9.60 16.30
N ALA A 136 4.34 8.71 15.80
CA ALA A 136 4.02 7.83 14.68
C ALA A 136 2.84 6.90 15.04
N ALA A 137 2.89 6.22 16.18
CA ALA A 137 1.83 5.32 16.63
C ALA A 137 0.50 6.05 16.85
N THR A 138 0.52 7.22 17.50
CA THR A 138 -0.71 7.96 17.82
C THR A 138 -1.32 8.58 16.57
N THR A 139 -0.51 9.19 15.71
CA THR A 139 -1.01 9.90 14.52
C THR A 139 -1.42 8.92 13.45
N ALA A 140 -0.52 8.02 13.07
CA ALA A 140 -0.76 7.07 11.99
C ALA A 140 -1.78 6.00 12.42
N GLY A 141 -1.84 5.62 13.70
CA GLY A 141 -2.88 4.73 14.22
C GLY A 141 -4.26 5.34 14.06
N LYS A 142 -4.48 6.56 14.55
CA LYS A 142 -5.77 7.27 14.40
C LYS A 142 -6.17 7.48 12.94
N GLN A 143 -5.21 7.86 12.09
CA GLN A 143 -5.45 8.02 10.66
C GLN A 143 -5.79 6.68 10.00
N SER A 144 -5.07 5.61 10.33
CA SER A 144 -5.33 4.26 9.81
C SER A 144 -6.74 3.78 10.19
N ASP A 145 -7.16 3.96 11.44
CA ASP A 145 -8.51 3.59 11.89
C ASP A 145 -9.59 4.41 11.15
N THR A 146 -9.39 5.72 11.04
CA THR A 146 -10.33 6.63 10.37
C THR A 146 -10.50 6.24 8.89
N PHE A 147 -9.39 6.10 8.17
CA PHE A 147 -9.43 5.73 6.75
C PHE A 147 -9.92 4.29 6.56
N GLY A 148 -9.62 3.39 7.49
CA GLY A 148 -10.10 2.00 7.47
C GLY A 148 -11.62 1.92 7.56
N ASN A 149 -12.21 2.67 8.50
CA ASN A 149 -13.66 2.74 8.65
C ASN A 149 -14.32 3.35 7.41
N GLN A 150 -13.79 4.47 6.91
CA GLN A 150 -14.30 5.13 5.71
C GLN A 150 -14.19 4.26 4.45
N LEU A 151 -13.08 3.53 4.30
CA LEU A 151 -12.89 2.60 3.20
C LEU A 151 -13.89 1.45 3.27
N ASN A 152 -14.07 0.84 4.44
CA ASN A 152 -15.03 -0.25 4.64
C ASN A 152 -16.46 0.20 4.35
N GLU A 153 -16.86 1.37 4.87
CA GLU A 153 -18.17 1.95 4.60
C GLU A 153 -18.35 2.17 3.09
N TYR A 154 -17.39 2.83 2.44
CA TYR A 154 -17.45 3.10 1.02
C TYR A 154 -17.53 1.82 0.18
N CYS A 155 -16.76 0.79 0.53
CA CYS A 155 -16.72 -0.49 -0.18
C CYS A 155 -17.92 -1.41 0.09
N SER A 156 -18.73 -1.10 1.09
CA SER A 156 -19.97 -1.84 1.42
C SER A 156 -21.22 -1.31 0.71
N GLN A 157 -21.13 -0.10 0.13
CA GLN A 157 -22.16 0.53 -0.71
C GLN A 157 -22.09 0.02 -2.15
#